data_AF-A0A133ZS22-F1
#
_entry.id   AF-A0A133ZS22-F1
#
_cell.length_a   1.000
_cell.length_b   1.000
_cell.length_c   1.000
_cell.angle_alpha   90.00
_cell.angle_beta   90.00
_cell.angle_gamma   90.00
#
_symmetry.space_group_name_H-M   'P 1'
#
loop_
_entity.id
_entity.type
_entity.pdbx_description
1 polymer ?
#
loop_
_entity_poly.entity_id
_entity_poly.type
_entity_poly.pdbx_seq_one_letter_code
_entity_poly.pdbx_strand_id
1 'polypeptide(L)'
;MRKSVIAKSKQGFTLLELTVSLFLLVILTLLLMLILQTTINTSKRFLDYSNYEYALAHRKILQIYNNSAKVTQEKHYIIMTSKDGMEDVRINFNDNQIYMDKFKNSNDFAGYILLLKHIKGYTLSVEDETIHILIVDKK
;
A
#
# COMPACT_ATOMS: atom_id res chain seq x y z
N MET A 1 -47.15 -48.73 46.62
CA MET A 1 -46.74 -47.82 45.52
C MET A 1 -45.23 -47.90 45.34
N ARG A 2 -44.72 -48.72 44.39
CA ARG A 2 -43.27 -48.83 44.13
C ARG A 2 -42.83 -47.65 43.26
N LYS A 3 -42.00 -46.75 43.79
CA LYS A 3 -41.30 -45.73 42.99
C LYS A 3 -40.25 -46.44 42.14
N SER A 4 -40.43 -46.44 40.82
CA SER A 4 -39.39 -46.80 39.87
C SER A 4 -38.34 -45.69 39.87
N VAL A 5 -37.18 -45.95 40.45
CA VAL A 5 -36.02 -45.06 40.34
C VAL A 5 -35.38 -45.35 38.99
N ILE A 6 -35.65 -44.50 38.00
CA ILE A 6 -34.87 -44.49 36.76
C ILE A 6 -33.48 -43.97 37.13
N ALA A 7 -32.55 -44.88 37.40
CA ALA A 7 -31.14 -44.54 37.48
C ALA A 7 -30.68 -44.15 36.07
N LYS A 8 -30.62 -42.84 35.78
CA LYS A 8 -29.90 -42.34 34.60
C LYS A 8 -28.42 -42.66 34.81
N SER A 9 -27.93 -43.72 34.18
CA SER A 9 -26.49 -43.95 34.08
C SER A 9 -25.89 -42.78 33.29
N LYS A 10 -25.02 -41.99 33.93
CA LYS A 10 -24.20 -41.01 33.21
C LYS A 10 -23.18 -41.80 32.40
N GLN A 11 -23.51 -42.10 31.15
CA GLN A 11 -22.58 -42.77 30.24
C GLN A 11 -21.52 -41.73 29.85
N GLY A 12 -20.31 -41.91 30.38
CA GLY A 12 -19.15 -41.10 30.00
C GLY A 12 -18.65 -41.48 28.61
N PHE A 13 -17.73 -40.67 28.08
CA PHE A 13 -17.06 -40.99 26.82
C PHE A 13 -16.20 -42.24 26.96
N THR A 14 -16.19 -43.06 25.92
CA THR A 14 -15.22 -44.13 25.76
C THR A 14 -13.83 -43.57 25.45
N LEU A 15 -12.78 -44.34 25.73
CA LEU A 15 -11.40 -43.95 25.42
C LEU A 15 -11.21 -43.65 23.92
N LEU A 16 -11.91 -44.39 23.05
CA LEU A 16 -11.88 -44.20 21.60
C LEU A 16 -12.50 -42.86 21.20
N GLU A 17 -13.69 -42.55 21.70
CA GLU A 17 -14.37 -41.27 21.43
C GLU A 17 -13.54 -40.08 21.92
N LEU A 18 -12.90 -40.21 23.08
CA LEU A 18 -12.01 -39.18 23.60
C LEU A 18 -10.77 -38.99 22.70
N THR A 19 -10.15 -40.09 22.27
CA THR A 19 -8.96 -40.07 21.42
C THR A 19 -9.26 -39.44 20.06
N VAL A 20 -10.35 -39.86 19.41
CA VAL A 20 -10.78 -39.30 18.12
C VAL A 20 -11.13 -37.82 18.25
N SER A 21 -11.85 -37.44 19.32
CA SER A 21 -12.25 -36.05 19.54
C SER A 21 -11.03 -35.14 19.77
N LEU A 22 -10.05 -35.60 20.56
CA LEU A 22 -8.79 -34.87 20.77
C LEU A 22 -7.97 -34.76 19.48
N PHE A 23 -7.89 -35.83 18.69
CA PHE A 23 -7.18 -35.82 17.42
C PHE A 23 -7.80 -34.82 16.43
N LEU A 24 -9.14 -34.80 16.31
CA LEU A 24 -9.85 -33.84 15.47
C LEU A 24 -9.66 -32.40 15.96
N LEU A 25 -9.67 -32.17 17.27
CA LEU A 25 -9.42 -30.86 17.86
C LEU A 25 -8.01 -30.35 17.53
N VAL A 26 -6.99 -31.22 17.57
CA VAL A 26 -5.62 -30.86 17.18
C VAL A 26 -5.57 -30.46 15.70
N ILE A 27 -6.18 -31.23 14.80
CA ILE A 27 -6.22 -30.87 13.38
C ILE A 27 -6.91 -29.53 13.17
N LEU A 28 -8.07 -29.32 13.81
CA LEU A 28 -8.84 -28.08 13.68
C LEU A 28 -8.03 -26.87 14.16
N THR A 29 -7.36 -26.98 15.31
CA THR A 29 -6.56 -25.88 15.88
C THR A 29 -5.36 -25.53 15.01
N LEU A 30 -4.67 -26.52 14.43
CA LEU A 30 -3.57 -26.29 13.49
C LEU A 30 -4.04 -25.58 12.22
N LEU A 31 -5.18 -26.02 11.65
CA LEU A 31 -5.77 -25.37 10.48
C LEU A 31 -6.18 -23.92 10.78
N LEU A 32 -6.79 -23.67 11.94
CA LEU A 32 -7.21 -22.33 12.35
C LEU A 32 -6.00 -21.40 12.52
N MET A 33 -4.92 -21.91 13.12
CA MET A 33 -3.67 -21.16 13.29
C MET A 33 -3.04 -20.81 11.94
N LEU A 34 -3.03 -21.75 11.00
CA LEU A 34 -2.51 -21.53 9.64
C LEU A 34 -3.30 -20.44 8.90
N ILE A 35 -4.64 -20.50 8.97
CA ILE A 35 -5.51 -19.48 8.37
C ILE A 35 -5.20 -18.12 9.00
N LEU A 36 -5.20 -18.02 10.34
CA LEU A 36 -4.94 -16.77 11.04
C LEU A 36 -3.58 -16.17 10.67
N GLN A 37 -2.52 -16.98 10.66
CA GLN A 37 -1.19 -16.53 10.29
C GLN A 37 -1.12 -16.05 8.84
N THR A 38 -1.74 -16.79 7.92
CA THR A 38 -1.81 -16.43 6.50
C THR A 38 -2.58 -15.12 6.31
N THR A 39 -3.71 -14.95 6.98
CA THR A 39 -4.51 -13.71 6.95
C THR A 39 -3.68 -12.54 7.47
N ILE A 40 -3.07 -12.65 8.65
CA ILE A 40 -2.26 -11.57 9.23
C ILE A 40 -1.11 -11.18 8.29
N ASN A 41 -0.38 -12.15 7.75
CA ASN A 41 0.75 -11.87 6.86
C ASN A 41 0.30 -11.22 5.55
N THR A 42 -0.80 -11.71 4.99
CA THR A 42 -1.40 -11.15 3.78
C THR A 42 -1.91 -9.73 4.03
N SER A 43 -2.61 -9.50 5.13
CA SER A 43 -3.08 -8.16 5.54
C SER A 43 -1.92 -7.19 5.79
N LYS A 44 -0.82 -7.63 6.41
CA LYS A 44 0.38 -6.79 6.57
C LYS A 44 0.99 -6.41 5.23
N ARG A 45 1.08 -7.35 4.27
CA ARG A 45 1.56 -7.07 2.91
C ARG A 45 0.63 -6.16 2.13
N PHE A 46 -0.68 -6.28 2.32
CA PHE A 46 -1.62 -5.31 1.81
C PHE A 46 -1.34 -3.95 2.44
N LEU A 47 -1.24 -3.82 3.77
CA LEU A 47 -1.00 -2.53 4.41
C LEU A 47 0.37 -1.90 4.07
N ASP A 48 1.40 -2.70 3.76
CA ASP A 48 2.70 -2.24 3.24
C ASP A 48 2.62 -1.91 1.74
N TYR A 49 1.76 -0.95 1.39
CA TYR A 49 1.55 -0.48 0.02
C TYR A 49 2.67 0.44 -0.48
N SER A 50 3.70 0.75 0.31
CA SER A 50 4.72 1.74 -0.04
C SER A 50 5.28 1.49 -1.43
N ASN A 51 5.72 0.26 -1.74
CA ASN A 51 6.24 -0.09 -3.07
C ASN A 51 5.22 0.15 -4.20
N TYR A 52 3.93 -0.12 -3.95
CA TYR A 52 2.87 0.12 -4.92
C TYR A 52 2.61 1.63 -5.10
N GLU A 53 2.57 2.40 -4.02
CA GLU A 53 2.44 3.86 -4.07
C GLU A 53 3.61 4.50 -4.82
N TYR A 54 4.85 4.08 -4.53
CA TYR A 54 6.04 4.48 -5.28
C TYR A 54 5.91 4.12 -6.76
N ALA A 55 5.52 2.89 -7.10
CA ALA A 55 5.35 2.48 -8.51
C ALA A 55 4.28 3.32 -9.23
N LEU A 56 3.17 3.62 -8.57
CA LEU A 56 2.08 4.44 -9.12
C LEU A 56 2.54 5.89 -9.34
N ALA A 57 3.28 6.47 -8.39
CA ALA A 57 3.86 7.80 -8.50
C ALA A 57 4.83 7.87 -9.68
N HIS A 58 5.78 6.93 -9.79
CA HIS A 58 6.72 6.85 -10.91
C HIS A 58 6.00 6.74 -12.25
N ARG A 59 5.01 5.84 -12.37
CA ARG A 59 4.22 5.67 -13.59
C ARG A 59 3.55 6.98 -14.02
N LYS A 60 2.98 7.71 -13.07
CA LYS A 60 2.28 8.97 -13.34
C LYS A 60 3.24 10.09 -13.76
N ILE A 61 4.39 10.21 -13.10
CA ILE A 61 5.44 11.18 -13.47
C ILE A 61 5.95 10.88 -14.89
N LEU A 62 6.24 9.61 -15.20
CA LEU A 62 6.72 9.20 -16.53
C LEU A 62 5.69 9.47 -17.64
N GLN A 63 4.41 9.23 -17.37
CA GLN A 63 3.34 9.56 -18.33
C GLN A 63 3.31 11.05 -18.68
N ILE A 64 3.49 11.92 -17.69
CA ILE A 64 3.47 13.37 -17.90
C ILE A 64 4.74 13.80 -18.64
N TYR A 65 5.90 13.27 -18.24
CA TYR A 65 7.16 13.48 -18.94
C TYR A 65 7.05 13.16 -20.43
N ASN A 66 6.49 11.99 -20.78
CA ASN A 66 6.33 11.58 -22.18
C ASN A 66 5.40 12.51 -22.99
N ASN A 67 4.45 13.15 -22.31
CA ASN A 67 3.52 14.12 -22.92
C ASN A 67 4.07 15.56 -22.89
N SER A 68 5.24 15.79 -22.32
CA SER A 68 5.84 17.12 -22.19
C SER A 68 6.67 17.48 -23.42
N ALA A 69 6.57 18.72 -23.88
CA ALA A 69 7.46 19.30 -24.88
C ALA A 69 8.75 19.84 -24.25
N LYS A 70 8.65 20.32 -23.00
CA LYS A 70 9.78 20.87 -22.26
C LYS A 70 9.69 20.43 -20.81
N VAL A 71 10.84 20.09 -20.24
CA VAL A 71 11.00 19.75 -18.84
C VAL A 71 12.09 20.64 -18.26
N THR A 72 11.82 21.32 -17.15
CA THR A 72 12.77 22.22 -16.49
C THR A 72 12.81 21.90 -15.01
N GLN A 73 14.01 21.72 -14.48
CA GLN A 73 14.23 21.51 -13.06
C GLN A 73 14.48 22.85 -12.38
N GLU A 74 13.81 23.05 -11.24
CA GLU A 74 14.01 24.16 -10.32
C GLU A 74 14.24 23.58 -8.93
N LYS A 75 14.75 24.40 -7.99
CA LYS A 75 15.30 23.93 -6.70
C LYS A 75 14.46 22.87 -5.98
N HIS A 76 13.14 23.07 -5.91
CA HIS A 76 12.21 22.19 -5.19
C HIS A 76 11.06 21.67 -6.07
N TYR A 77 11.14 21.87 -7.39
CA TYR A 77 10.08 21.39 -8.29
C TYR A 77 10.59 21.16 -9.72
N ILE A 78 9.85 20.34 -10.46
CA ILE A 78 10.07 20.14 -11.90
C ILE A 78 8.83 20.65 -12.63
N ILE A 79 9.04 21.52 -13.62
CA ILE A 79 7.99 21.98 -14.53
C ILE A 79 8.02 21.12 -15.79
N MET A 80 6.85 20.65 -16.18
CA MET A 80 6.60 19.83 -17.36
C MET A 80 5.51 20.53 -18.19
N THR A 81 5.93 21.14 -19.30
CA THR A 81 5.04 21.87 -20.21
C THR A 81 4.52 20.92 -21.27
N SER A 82 3.19 20.83 -21.42
CA SER A 82 2.57 19.90 -22.38
C SER A 82 2.89 20.25 -23.83
N LYS A 83 2.96 19.22 -24.68
CA LYS A 83 3.06 19.34 -26.15
C LYS A 83 1.86 20.05 -26.79
N ASP A 84 0.68 19.94 -26.19
CA ASP A 84 -0.53 20.58 -26.71
C ASP A 84 -0.76 22.00 -26.18
N GLY A 85 0.10 22.48 -25.25
CA GLY A 85 -0.01 23.80 -24.63
C GLY A 85 -1.23 23.99 -23.71
N MET A 86 -1.99 22.92 -23.43
CA MET A 86 -3.25 23.02 -22.67
C MET A 86 -3.03 22.91 -21.16
N GLU A 87 -2.14 22.01 -20.74
CA GLU A 87 -1.85 21.75 -19.33
C GLU A 87 -0.34 21.82 -19.04
N ASP A 88 0.04 22.61 -18.05
CA ASP A 88 1.37 22.57 -17.46
C ASP A 88 1.31 21.86 -16.11
N VAL A 89 2.31 21.03 -15.84
CA VAL A 89 2.41 20.28 -14.61
C VAL A 89 3.64 20.71 -13.84
N ARG A 90 3.45 21.01 -12.55
CA ARG A 90 4.56 21.20 -11.61
C ARG A 90 4.58 20.05 -10.63
N ILE A 91 5.65 19.28 -10.60
CA ILE A 91 5.90 18.27 -9.58
C ILE A 91 6.73 18.94 -8.48
N ASN A 92 6.13 19.10 -7.31
CA ASN A 92 6.75 19.74 -6.16
C ASN A 92 7.31 18.68 -5.21
N PHE A 93 8.54 18.91 -4.77
CA PHE A 93 9.25 18.07 -3.81
C PHE A 93 9.40 18.85 -2.50
N ASN A 94 8.81 18.34 -1.42
CA ASN A 94 9.03 18.88 -0.10
C ASN A 94 9.55 17.79 0.84
N ASP A 95 10.04 18.18 2.02
CA ASP A 95 10.75 17.29 2.93
C ASP A 95 9.90 16.11 3.45
N ASN A 96 8.57 16.15 3.32
CA ASN A 96 7.65 15.11 3.80
C ASN A 96 6.79 14.48 2.69
N GLN A 97 6.63 15.12 1.53
CA GLN A 97 5.67 14.71 0.51
C GLN A 97 6.08 15.20 -0.89
N ILE A 98 5.62 14.48 -1.90
CA ILE A 98 5.74 14.87 -3.30
C ILE A 98 4.33 14.98 -3.86
N TYR A 99 4.06 16.09 -4.53
CA TYR A 99 2.75 16.38 -5.07
C TYR A 99 2.85 17.10 -6.40
N MET A 100 1.72 17.20 -7.08
CA MET A 100 1.61 17.73 -8.41
C MET A 100 0.55 18.82 -8.45
N ASP A 101 0.94 19.99 -8.94
CA ASP A 101 0.01 21.04 -9.31
C ASP A 101 -0.19 20.99 -10.83
N LYS A 102 -1.45 21.12 -11.25
CA LYS A 102 -1.85 21.27 -12.65
C LYS A 102 -2.24 22.71 -12.91
N PHE A 103 -1.83 23.24 -14.05
CA PHE A 103 -2.18 24.57 -14.51
C PHE A 103 -2.79 24.47 -15.91
N LYS A 104 -3.86 25.23 -16.16
CA LYS A 104 -4.38 25.49 -17.50
C LYS A 104 -3.72 26.74 -18.05
N ASN A 105 -3.31 26.71 -19.32
CA ASN A 105 -2.71 27.87 -20.00
C ASN A 105 -1.56 28.52 -19.19
N SER A 106 -0.75 27.70 -18.50
CA SER A 106 0.41 28.08 -17.67
C SER A 106 0.15 28.98 -16.44
N ASN A 107 -1.01 29.63 -16.31
CA ASN A 107 -1.26 30.62 -15.26
C ASN A 107 -2.46 30.30 -14.35
N ASP A 108 -3.39 29.44 -14.80
CA ASP A 108 -4.60 29.15 -14.04
C ASP A 108 -4.49 27.81 -13.31
N PHE A 109 -4.37 27.84 -11.99
CA PHE A 109 -4.34 26.63 -11.17
C PHE A 109 -5.62 25.80 -11.39
N ALA A 110 -5.43 24.54 -11.79
CA ALA A 110 -6.50 23.62 -12.18
C ALA A 110 -6.67 22.45 -11.21
N GLY A 111 -5.67 22.14 -10.38
CA GLY A 111 -5.82 21.11 -9.36
C GLY A 111 -4.51 20.64 -8.73
N TYR A 112 -4.67 19.92 -7.63
CA TYR A 112 -3.60 19.35 -6.83
C TYR A 112 -3.76 17.83 -6.74
N ILE A 113 -2.65 17.10 -6.85
CA ILE A 113 -2.61 15.65 -6.71
C ILE A 113 -1.42 15.28 -5.82
N LEU A 114 -1.70 14.68 -4.67
CA LEU A 114 -0.68 14.06 -3.83
C LEU A 114 -0.15 12.79 -4.52
N LEU A 115 1.17 12.68 -4.67
CA LEU A 115 1.82 11.51 -5.27
C LEU A 115 2.39 10.58 -4.19
N LEU A 116 3.15 11.15 -3.25
CA LEU A 116 3.79 10.42 -2.15
C LEU A 116 3.71 11.26 -0.88
N LYS A 117 3.59 10.60 0.27
CA LYS A 117 3.56 11.23 1.60
C LYS A 117 4.47 10.47 2.55
N HIS A 118 4.86 11.14 3.63
CA HIS A 118 5.72 10.58 4.68
C HIS A 118 7.08 10.10 4.16
N ILE A 119 7.63 10.75 3.13
CA ILE A 119 9.02 10.50 2.72
C ILE A 119 9.97 11.05 3.79
N LYS A 120 11.18 10.48 3.88
CA LYS A 120 12.24 10.97 4.77
C LYS A 120 12.95 12.19 4.20
N GLY A 121 13.04 12.23 2.88
CA GLY A 121 13.69 13.30 2.13
C GLY A 121 13.84 12.93 0.68
N TYR A 122 14.36 13.87 -0.10
CA TYR A 122 14.63 13.69 -1.51
C TYR A 122 15.93 14.39 -1.92
N THR A 123 16.44 14.03 -3.08
CA THR A 123 17.51 14.76 -3.77
C THR A 123 17.08 14.97 -5.21
N LEU A 124 17.30 16.19 -5.68
CA LEU A 124 17.03 16.60 -7.06
C LEU A 124 18.32 17.17 -7.62
N SER A 125 18.86 16.53 -8.65
CA SER A 125 20.10 16.95 -9.31
C SER A 125 19.97 16.82 -10.82
N VAL A 126 20.84 17.53 -11.54
CA VAL A 126 20.90 17.48 -13.01
C VAL A 126 22.32 17.11 -13.41
N GLU A 127 22.46 16.08 -14.23
CA GLU A 127 23.72 15.60 -14.79
C GLU A 127 23.46 15.21 -16.25
N ASP A 128 24.30 15.67 -17.18
CA ASP A 128 24.19 15.38 -18.63
C ASP A 128 22.75 15.52 -19.18
N GLU A 129 22.10 16.65 -18.88
CA GLU A 129 20.71 16.97 -19.26
C GLU A 129 19.64 16.03 -18.66
N THR A 130 20.05 15.08 -17.82
CA THR A 130 19.19 14.15 -17.10
C THR A 130 18.88 14.68 -15.71
N ILE A 131 17.59 14.73 -15.37
CA ILE A 131 17.15 15.07 -14.02
C ILE A 131 17.12 13.78 -13.19
N HIS A 132 17.97 13.73 -12.16
CA HIS A 132 18.02 12.64 -11.19
C HIS A 132 17.16 12.98 -9.99
N ILE A 133 16.24 12.06 -9.68
CA ILE A 133 15.33 12.16 -8.53
C ILE A 133 15.62 10.97 -7.63
N LEU A 134 16.14 11.23 -6.43
CA LEU A 134 16.27 10.22 -5.38
C LEU A 134 15.23 10.50 -4.31
N ILE A 135 14.44 9.49 -3.93
CA ILE A 135 13.48 9.59 -2.84
C ILE A 135 13.89 8.61 -1.76
N VAL A 136 14.02 9.11 -0.52
CA VAL A 136 14.37 8.30 0.64
C VAL A 136 13.10 8.02 1.43
N ASP A 137 12.76 6.74 1.54
CA ASP A 137 11.61 6.30 2.33
C ASP A 137 11.88 6.42 3.84
N LYS A 138 10.82 6.61 4.64
CA LYS A 138 10.93 6.88 6.08
C LYS A 138 11.14 5.64 6.96
N LYS A 139 11.04 4.42 6.39
CA LYS A 139 11.09 3.11 7.08
C LYS A 139 11.66 3.13 8.50
#